data_AF-A0A938LKT9-F1
#
_entry.id   AF-A0A938LKT9-F1
#
_cell.length_a   1.000
_cell.length_b   1.000
_cell.length_c   1.000
_cell.angle_alpha   90.00
_cell.angle_beta   90.00
_cell.angle_gamma   90.00
#
_symmetry.space_group_name_H-M   'P 1'
#
loop_
_entity.id
_entity.type
_entity.pdbx_description
1 polymer ?
#
loop_
_entity_poly.entity_id
_entity_poly.type
_entity_poly.pdbx_seq_one_letter_code
_entity_poly.pdbx_strand_id
1 'polypeptide(L)'
;MDADRQNPQVLNPAGLTLTDAARILSAAGGQRVTIEMLQEDVAAGAPTNADGTINLLHYAVWLNAKSAEGETRRGEEAHGD
;
A
#
# COMPACT_ATOMS: atom_id res chain seq x y z
N MET A 1 3.68 32.95 18.38
CA MET A 1 3.05 32.97 17.05
C MET A 1 4.06 32.45 16.04
N ASP A 2 4.04 31.12 15.91
CA ASP A 2 4.08 30.40 14.62
C ASP A 2 5.27 30.68 13.70
N ALA A 3 6.46 30.25 14.14
CA ALA A 3 7.64 30.10 13.28
C ALA A 3 7.98 28.63 13.00
N ASP A 4 7.04 27.70 13.24
CA ASP A 4 7.10 26.34 12.72
C ASP A 4 6.61 26.36 11.27
N ARG A 5 7.45 26.93 10.40
CA ARG A 5 7.31 26.79 8.96
C ARG A 5 7.27 25.29 8.70
N GLN A 6 6.12 24.79 8.30
CA GLN A 6 5.98 23.48 7.69
C GLN A 6 6.97 23.43 6.52
N ASN A 7 8.18 22.92 6.77
CA ASN A 7 9.03 22.42 5.72
C ASN A 7 8.38 21.08 5.36
N PRO A 8 7.67 20.97 4.22
CA PRO A 8 7.08 19.70 3.83
C PRO A 8 8.24 18.71 3.77
N GLN A 9 8.30 17.82 4.77
CA GLN A 9 9.34 16.82 4.88
C GLN A 9 9.38 16.13 3.52
N VAL A 10 10.51 16.20 2.83
CA VAL A 10 10.67 15.57 1.52
C VAL A 10 10.36 14.09 1.71
N LEU A 11 9.16 13.67 1.33
CA LEU A 11 8.69 12.31 1.53
C LEU A 11 9.56 11.40 0.67
N ASN A 12 10.21 10.43 1.30
CA ASN A 12 10.99 9.44 0.59
C ASN A 12 10.04 8.31 0.12
N PRO A 13 9.78 8.16 -1.18
CA PRO A 13 8.88 7.11 -1.68
C PRO A 13 9.42 5.69 -1.40
N ALA A 14 10.71 5.56 -1.11
CA ALA A 14 11.33 4.27 -0.76
C ALA A 14 11.22 3.90 0.73
N GLY A 15 10.75 4.81 1.59
CA GLY A 15 10.67 4.59 3.04
C GLY A 15 9.53 5.39 3.65
N LEU A 16 8.29 5.03 3.32
CA LEU A 16 7.10 5.66 3.85
C LEU A 16 6.64 4.96 5.13
N THR A 17 6.32 5.75 6.16
CA THR A 17 5.59 5.21 7.31
C THR A 17 4.21 4.75 6.86
N LEU A 18 3.59 3.79 7.58
CA LEU A 18 2.21 3.36 7.26
C LEU A 18 1.22 4.53 7.26
N THR A 19 1.42 5.51 8.14
CA THR A 19 0.61 6.72 8.21
C THR A 19 0.72 7.56 6.94
N ASP A 20 1.94 7.79 6.44
CA ASP A 20 2.16 8.58 5.24
C ASP A 20 1.73 7.83 3.98
N ALA A 21 1.99 6.52 3.94
CA ALA A 21 1.51 5.64 2.87
C ALA A 21 -0.02 5.67 2.78
N ALA A 22 -0.74 5.53 3.90
CA ALA A 22 -2.20 5.58 3.92
C ALA A 22 -2.74 6.91 3.39
N ARG A 23 -2.11 8.05 3.75
CA ARG A 23 -2.48 9.37 3.24
C ARG A 23 -2.23 9.51 1.74
N ILE A 24 -1.04 9.12 1.27
CA ILE A 24 -0.67 9.22 -0.15
C ILE A 24 -1.55 8.32 -1.00
N LEU A 25 -1.72 7.05 -0.61
CA LEU A 25 -2.55 6.09 -1.33
C LEU A 25 -4.01 6.53 -1.35
N SER A 26 -4.52 7.08 -0.24
CA SER A 26 -5.88 7.64 -0.20
C SER A 26 -6.07 8.80 -1.17
N ALA A 27 -5.08 9.70 -1.23
CA ALA A 27 -5.12 10.86 -2.10
C ALA A 27 -4.94 10.49 -3.58
N ALA A 28 -4.10 9.50 -3.88
CA ALA A 28 -3.76 9.10 -5.25
C ALA A 28 -4.80 8.16 -5.86
N GLY A 29 -5.34 7.21 -5.09
CA GLY A 29 -6.24 6.16 -5.58
C GLY A 29 -7.73 6.52 -5.57
N GLY A 30 -8.11 7.66 -4.97
CA GLY A 30 -9.52 8.07 -4.85
C GLY A 30 -10.36 7.16 -3.93
N GLN A 31 -9.75 6.18 -3.28
CA GLN A 31 -10.37 5.32 -2.26
C GLN A 31 -9.67 5.53 -0.92
N ARG A 32 -10.44 5.46 0.16
CA ARG A 32 -9.89 5.60 1.51
C ARG A 32 -9.05 4.37 1.86
N VAL A 33 -7.76 4.59 2.10
CA VAL A 33 -6.81 3.61 2.62
C VAL A 33 -6.52 3.96 4.08
N THR A 34 -6.69 3.00 4.99
CA THR A 34 -6.40 3.17 6.41
C THR A 34 -5.11 2.45 6.80
N ILE A 35 -4.54 2.82 7.96
CA ILE A 35 -3.36 2.14 8.50
C ILE A 35 -3.68 0.66 8.79
N GLU A 36 -4.87 0.36 9.29
CA GLU A 36 -5.32 -1.02 9.55
C GLU A 36 -5.29 -1.87 8.28
N MET A 37 -5.77 -1.33 7.14
CA MET A 37 -5.69 -2.04 5.85
C MET A 37 -4.23 -2.34 5.46
N LEU A 38 -3.33 -1.37 5.62
CA LEU A 38 -1.90 -1.58 5.32
C LEU A 38 -1.27 -2.60 6.28
N GLN A 39 -1.69 -2.65 7.54
CA GLN A 39 -1.23 -3.65 8.50
C GLN A 39 -1.71 -5.05 8.13
N GLU A 40 -2.95 -5.18 7.65
CA GLU A 40 -3.48 -6.43 7.09
C GLU A 40 -2.67 -6.87 5.87
N ASP A 41 -2.33 -5.95 4.97
CA ASP A 41 -1.49 -6.23 3.80
C ASP A 41 -0.08 -6.70 4.22
N VAL A 42 0.52 -6.08 5.23
CA VAL A 42 1.80 -6.53 5.82
C VAL A 42 1.67 -7.92 6.45
N ALA A 43 0.60 -8.18 7.19
CA ALA A 43 0.33 -9.51 7.76
C ALA A 43 0.09 -10.57 6.67
N ALA A 44 -0.46 -10.17 5.52
CA ALA A 44 -0.61 -11.02 4.34
C ALA A 44 0.70 -11.22 3.55
N GLY A 45 1.80 -10.59 3.97
CA GLY A 45 3.14 -10.75 3.40
C GLY A 45 3.58 -9.62 2.48
N ALA A 46 2.97 -8.43 2.57
CA ALA A 46 3.48 -7.27 1.82
C ALA A 46 4.92 -6.92 2.27
N PRO A 47 5.80 -6.55 1.32
CA PRO A 47 7.19 -6.27 1.63
C PRO A 47 7.33 -4.98 2.45
N THR A 48 7.99 -5.09 3.61
CA THR A 48 8.38 -3.96 4.45
C THR A 48 9.89 -3.82 4.52
N ASN A 49 10.36 -2.59 4.69
CA ASN A 49 11.75 -2.31 5.05
C ASN A 49 12.03 -2.80 6.48
N ALA A 50 13.32 -2.91 6.83
CA ALA A 50 13.76 -3.41 8.15
C ALA A 50 13.31 -2.52 9.33
N ASP A 51 13.02 -1.25 9.07
CA ASP A 51 12.52 -0.26 10.03
C ASP A 51 10.99 -0.23 10.13
N GLY A 52 10.29 -1.09 9.38
CA GLY A 52 8.83 -1.15 9.34
C GLY A 52 8.17 -0.13 8.40
N THR A 53 8.97 0.65 7.65
CA THR A 53 8.45 1.49 6.55
C THR A 53 8.18 0.66 5.31
N ILE A 54 7.46 1.23 4.34
CA ILE A 54 7.16 0.59 3.06
C ILE A 54 7.83 1.37 1.93
N ASN A 55 8.42 0.63 0.98
CA ASN A 55 8.80 1.16 -0.31
C ASN A 55 7.60 1.10 -1.27
N LEU A 56 7.15 2.28 -1.74
CA LEU A 56 5.93 2.41 -2.53
C LEU A 56 5.95 1.58 -3.82
N LEU A 57 7.10 1.49 -4.49
CA LEU A 57 7.22 0.73 -5.73
C LEU A 57 7.08 -0.78 -5.46
N HIS A 58 7.77 -1.29 -4.45
CA HIS A 58 7.71 -2.71 -4.08
C HIS A 58 6.29 -3.09 -3.64
N TYR A 59 5.64 -2.20 -2.90
CA TYR A 59 4.26 -2.37 -2.47
C TYR A 59 3.28 -2.43 -3.64
N ALA A 60 3.41 -1.52 -4.61
CA ALA A 60 2.57 -1.52 -5.81
C ALA A 60 2.74 -2.80 -6.65
N VAL A 61 3.96 -3.31 -6.77
CA VAL A 61 4.23 -4.59 -7.44
C VAL A 61 3.55 -5.75 -6.72
N TRP A 62 3.63 -5.79 -5.38
CA TRP A 62 2.96 -6.82 -4.58
C TRP A 62 1.43 -6.76 -4.71
N LEU A 63 0.84 -5.56 -4.67
CA LEU A 63 -0.61 -5.37 -4.85
C LEU A 63 -1.10 -5.86 -6.22
N ASN A 64 -0.36 -5.59 -7.29
CA ASN A 64 -0.69 -6.07 -8.63
C ASN A 64 -0.65 -7.61 -8.70
N ALA A 65 0.36 -8.23 -8.08
CA ALA A 65 0.43 -9.69 -8.00
C ALA A 65 -0.73 -10.29 -7.20
N LYS A 66 -1.12 -9.67 -6.08
CA LYS A 66 -2.28 -10.09 -5.27
C LYS A 66 -3.60 -9.98 -6.00
N SER A 67 -3.78 -8.92 -6.78
CA SER A 67 -4.99 -8.72 -7.59
C SER A 67 -5.11 -9.79 -8.67
N ALA A 68 -3.99 -10.17 -9.30
CA ALA A 68 -3.94 -11.25 -10.30
C ALA A 68 -4.18 -12.64 -9.70
N GLU A 69 -3.69 -12.91 -8.48
CA GLU A 69 -3.97 -14.16 -7.74
C GLU A 69 -5.47 -14.35 -7.45
N GLY A 70 -6.21 -13.26 -7.22
CA GLY A 70 -7.66 -13.32 -7.01
C GLY A 70 -8.45 -13.65 -8.28
N GLU A 71 -7.90 -13.33 -9.44
CA GLU A 71 -8.56 -13.48 -10.75
C GLU A 71 -8.45 -14.91 -11.30
N THR A 72 -7.33 -15.60 -11.01
CA THR A 72 -7.10 -16.97 -11.49
C THR A 72 -8.07 -18.00 -10.89
N ARG A 73 -8.60 -17.76 -9.68
CA ARG A 73 -9.54 -18.68 -9.01
C ARG A 73 -11.00 -18.57 -9.51
N ARG A 74 -11.36 -17.55 -10.30
CA ARG A 74 -12.72 -17.39 -10.86
C ARG A 74 -12.92 -18.03 -12.24
N GLY A 75 -11.85 -18.51 -12.88
CA GLY A 75 -11.90 -19.08 -14.23
C GLY A 75 -12.22 -20.58 -14.28
N GLU A 76 -12.05 -21.32 -13.18
CA GLU A 76 -12.17 -22.79 -13.17
C GLU A 76 -13.59 -23.32 -12.89
N GLU A 77 -14.56 -22.45 -12.60
CA GLU A 77 -15.94 -22.86 -12.29
C GLU A 77 -16.90 -22.83 -13.50
N ALA A 78 -16.40 -22.46 -14.69
CA ALA A 78 -17.24 -22.18 -15.87
C ALA A 78 -17.06 -23.19 -17.04
N HIS A 79 -16.58 -24.41 -16.80
CA HIS A 79 -16.56 -25.46 -17.84
C HIS A 79 -17.02 -26.81 -17.29
N GLY A 80 -18.34 -26.96 -17.21
CA GLY A 80 -19.00 -28.21 -16.86
C GLY A 80 -20.48 -28.13 -17.21
N ASP A 81 -20.80 -28.19 -18.50
CA ASP A 81 -22.10 -28.64 -19.02
C ASP A 81 -21.87 -29.38 -20.36
#